data_AF-A0A2N3LCT1-F1
#
_entry.id   AF-A0A2N3LCT1-F1
#
_cell.length_a   1.000
_cell.length_b   1.000
_cell.length_c   1.000
_cell.angle_alpha   90.00
_cell.angle_beta   90.00
_cell.angle_gamma   90.00
#
_symmetry.space_group_name_H-M   'P 1'
#
loop_
_entity.id
_entity.type
_entity.pdbx_description
1 polymer ?
#
loop_
_entity_poly.entity_id
_entity_poly.type
_entity_poly.pdbx_seq_one_letter_code
_entity_poly.pdbx_strand_id
1 'polypeptide(L)'
;MKKKNHLFKFLSLIVVLGLLLSACGSKTGSNGSSGSSSNSKPKEDISKFPLAVKNDKSAVADGSLNYALVSDTPFEGTLNYAFYQGEPDAEVMQFFDEPLFATNGDYEFTNDGAASYE
;
A
#
# COMPACT_ATOMS: atom_id res chain seq x y z
N MET A 1 -0.05 46.63 -37.48
CA MET A 1 -0.38 45.21 -37.24
C MET A 1 0.10 44.80 -35.85
N LYS A 2 -0.83 44.47 -34.94
CA LYS A 2 -0.54 43.94 -33.60
C LYS A 2 -0.07 42.48 -33.71
N LYS A 3 0.91 42.08 -32.90
CA LYS A 3 1.04 40.78 -32.18
C LYS A 3 2.52 40.42 -31.96
N LYS A 4 3.05 40.68 -30.77
CA LYS A 4 4.20 39.90 -30.24
C LYS A 4 4.20 39.85 -28.71
N ASN A 5 3.02 39.68 -28.10
CA ASN A 5 2.87 39.64 -26.63
C ASN A 5 2.46 38.23 -26.14
N HIS A 6 2.30 37.26 -27.04
CA HIS A 6 1.94 35.88 -26.70
C HIS A 6 3.16 35.02 -26.33
N LEU A 7 4.31 35.27 -26.95
CA LEU A 7 5.57 34.56 -26.64
C LEU A 7 6.01 34.75 -25.18
N PHE A 8 5.86 35.95 -24.63
CA PHE A 8 6.16 36.24 -23.23
C PHE A 8 5.19 35.56 -22.25
N LYS A 9 3.92 35.37 -22.65
CA LYS A 9 2.91 34.69 -21.82
C LYS A 9 3.13 33.18 -21.77
N PHE A 10 3.54 32.55 -22.88
CA PHE A 10 3.90 31.13 -22.89
C PHE A 10 5.20 30.85 -22.12
N LEU A 11 6.17 31.76 -22.16
CA LEU A 11 7.41 31.63 -21.39
C LEU A 11 7.16 31.63 -19.87
N SER A 12 6.24 32.49 -19.39
CA SER A 12 5.86 32.53 -17.98
C SER A 12 5.18 31.25 -17.49
N LEU A 13 4.36 30.61 -18.34
CA LEU A 13 3.65 29.37 -17.98
C LEU A 13 4.62 28.17 -17.88
N ILE A 14 5.61 28.10 -18.76
CA ILE A 14 6.64 27.05 -18.77
C ILE A 14 7.54 27.15 -17.53
N VAL A 15 7.90 28.38 -17.11
CA VAL A 15 8.71 28.60 -15.90
C VAL A 15 7.98 28.14 -14.62
N VAL A 16 6.68 28.42 -14.51
CA VAL A 16 5.87 27.98 -13.36
C VAL A 16 5.72 26.46 -13.32
N LEU A 17 5.50 25.81 -14.47
CA LEU A 17 5.45 24.34 -14.56
C LEU A 17 6.80 23.69 -14.23
N GLY A 18 7.92 24.29 -14.65
CA GLY A 18 9.27 23.79 -14.32
C GLY A 18 9.61 23.85 -12.83
N LEU A 19 9.16 24.88 -12.12
CA LEU A 19 9.35 25.00 -10.67
C LEU A 19 8.56 23.94 -9.89
N LEU A 20 7.37 23.55 -10.38
CA LEU A 20 6.56 22.50 -9.76
C LEU A 20 7.18 21.10 -9.93
N LEU A 21 7.88 20.82 -11.04
CA LEU A 21 8.60 19.56 -11.24
C LEU A 21 9.88 19.45 -10.39
N SER A 22 10.47 20.59 -9.99
CA SER A 22 11.72 20.63 -9.21
C SER A 22 11.54 20.20 -7.76
N ALA A 23 10.31 20.23 -7.23
CA ALA A 23 10.00 19.85 -5.85
C ALA A 23 9.87 18.32 -5.66
N CYS A 24 9.79 17.55 -6.75
CA CYS A 24 9.80 16.08 -6.71
C CYS A 24 11.15 15.49 -7.18
N GLY A 25 12.14 16.35 -7.50
CA GLY A 25 13.49 15.98 -7.90
C GLY A 25 14.47 16.09 -6.73
N SER A 26 14.82 14.96 -6.14
CA SER A 26 15.84 14.81 -5.10
C SER A 26 17.19 15.50 -5.43
N LYS A 27 17.54 16.58 -4.70
CA LYS A 27 18.80 16.80 -3.96
C LYS A 27 18.92 18.27 -3.49
N THR A 28 18.77 18.42 -2.19
CA THR A 28 18.72 19.65 -1.38
C THR A 28 20.07 20.37 -1.28
N GLY A 29 20.03 21.69 -1.42
CA GLY A 29 21.01 22.63 -0.89
C GLY A 29 20.30 23.86 -0.32
N SER A 30 20.61 24.16 0.95
CA SER A 30 20.25 25.36 1.73
C SER A 30 18.99 25.32 2.60
N ASN A 31 19.23 24.88 3.85
CA ASN A 31 19.05 25.65 5.08
C ASN A 31 17.68 26.34 5.30
N GLY A 32 16.69 25.56 5.70
CA GLY A 32 15.54 26.01 6.49
C GLY A 32 15.63 25.41 7.89
N SER A 33 15.94 26.24 8.88
CA SER A 33 15.94 25.86 10.29
C SER A 33 14.50 25.67 10.76
N SER A 34 13.97 24.45 10.65
CA SER A 34 12.91 23.96 11.51
C SER A 34 13.55 23.00 12.50
N GLY A 35 13.61 23.40 13.77
CA GLY A 35 13.91 22.50 14.87
C GLY A 35 12.83 21.43 14.97
N SER A 36 12.92 20.39 14.15
CA SER A 36 12.28 19.12 14.44
C SER A 36 13.23 18.39 15.36
N SER A 37 12.88 18.35 16.65
CA SER A 37 13.48 17.40 17.58
C SER A 37 13.25 16.02 16.96
N SER A 38 14.30 15.51 16.32
CA SER A 38 14.38 14.11 15.91
C SER A 38 14.40 13.30 17.20
N ASN A 39 13.21 13.06 17.75
CA ASN A 39 12.95 11.85 18.49
C ASN A 39 13.11 10.71 17.47
N SER A 40 14.36 10.36 17.20
CA SER A 40 14.73 9.12 16.58
C SER A 40 14.29 8.03 17.55
N LYS A 41 13.02 7.63 17.45
CA LYS A 41 12.54 6.39 18.06
C LYS A 41 13.55 5.30 17.68
N PRO A 42 13.93 4.43 18.62
CA PRO A 42 14.74 3.27 18.29
C PRO A 42 14.12 2.58 17.07
N LYS A 43 14.93 2.29 16.05
CA LYS A 43 14.47 1.40 14.98
C LYS A 43 14.28 0.03 15.63
N GLU A 44 13.04 -0.34 15.84
CA GLU A 44 12.69 -1.66 16.34
C GLU A 44 13.13 -2.71 15.33
N ASP A 45 13.79 -3.76 15.82
CA ASP A 45 14.22 -4.88 15.02
C ASP A 45 13.06 -5.84 14.80
N ILE A 46 12.35 -5.66 13.69
CA ILE A 46 11.17 -6.45 13.34
C ILE A 46 11.49 -7.93 13.10
N SER A 47 12.76 -8.29 12.86
CA SER A 47 13.17 -9.68 12.65
C SER A 47 12.98 -10.56 13.88
N LYS A 48 12.81 -9.95 15.05
CA LYS A 48 12.54 -10.64 16.32
C LYS A 48 11.08 -11.07 16.47
N PHE A 49 10.17 -10.57 15.64
CA PHE A 49 8.76 -10.94 15.70
C PHE A 49 8.54 -12.23 14.90
N PRO A 50 7.93 -13.27 15.50
CA PRO A 50 7.62 -14.49 14.79
C PRO A 50 6.52 -14.22 13.75
N LEU A 51 6.70 -14.70 12.52
CA LEU A 51 5.70 -14.62 11.46
C LEU A 51 4.60 -15.69 11.58
N ALA A 52 4.84 -16.74 12.37
CA ALA A 52 3.91 -17.84 12.58
C ALA A 52 3.87 -18.26 14.05
N VAL A 53 2.67 -18.60 14.52
CA VAL A 53 2.45 -19.19 15.85
C VAL A 53 2.49 -20.71 15.72
N LYS A 54 3.40 -21.37 16.45
CA LYS A 54 3.50 -22.83 16.47
C LYS A 54 2.55 -23.44 17.50
N ASN A 55 1.72 -24.40 17.08
CA ASN A 55 0.90 -25.21 17.98
C ASN A 55 1.28 -26.69 17.83
N ASP A 56 1.86 -27.26 18.89
CA ASP A 56 2.32 -28.66 18.91
C ASP A 56 1.22 -29.67 19.26
N LYS A 57 -0.01 -29.20 19.53
CA LYS A 57 -1.16 -30.08 19.78
C LYS A 57 -1.81 -30.49 18.47
N SER A 58 -2.43 -31.67 18.47
CA SER A 58 -3.25 -32.12 17.34
C SER A 58 -4.39 -31.15 17.06
N ALA A 59 -4.70 -30.95 15.77
CA ALA A 59 -5.86 -30.17 15.36
C ALA A 59 -7.16 -30.80 15.87
N VAL A 60 -8.12 -29.97 16.25
CA VAL A 60 -9.49 -30.41 16.57
C VAL A 60 -10.26 -30.65 15.28
N ALA A 61 -11.22 -31.58 15.30
CA ALA A 61 -12.01 -31.92 14.11
C ALA A 61 -13.01 -30.82 13.70
N ASP A 62 -13.46 -30.01 14.65
CA ASP A 62 -14.40 -28.92 14.46
C ASP A 62 -14.11 -27.80 15.46
N GLY A 63 -14.57 -26.58 15.17
CA GLY A 63 -14.36 -25.42 16.03
C GLY A 63 -14.93 -24.12 15.45
N SER A 64 -15.01 -23.12 16.31
CA SER A 64 -15.37 -21.75 15.92
C SER A 64 -14.19 -20.83 16.17
N LEU A 65 -13.75 -20.10 15.14
CA LEU A 65 -12.75 -19.05 15.26
C LEU A 65 -13.46 -17.71 15.46
N ASN A 66 -13.17 -17.03 16.57
CA ASN A 66 -13.61 -15.66 16.77
C ASN A 66 -12.50 -14.72 16.29
N TYR A 67 -12.82 -13.89 15.30
CA TYR A 67 -11.91 -12.91 14.72
C TYR A 67 -12.45 -11.50 14.96
N ALA A 68 -11.58 -10.59 15.42
CA ALA A 68 -11.93 -9.19 15.64
C ALA A 68 -11.22 -8.34 14.60
N LEU A 69 -12.00 -7.72 13.72
CA LEU A 69 -11.51 -6.76 12.75
C LEU A 69 -11.44 -5.38 13.39
N VAL A 70 -10.24 -4.84 13.56
CA VAL A 70 -10.03 -3.51 14.14
C VAL A 70 -9.79 -2.52 13.00
N SER A 71 -10.75 -1.64 12.77
CA SER A 71 -10.63 -0.57 11.77
C SER A 71 -11.21 0.74 12.33
N ASP A 72 -10.65 1.86 11.88
CA ASP A 72 -11.18 3.21 12.07
C ASP A 72 -12.24 3.57 11.01
N THR A 73 -12.39 2.74 9.98
CA THR A 73 -13.42 2.84 8.94
C THR A 73 -14.54 1.82 9.15
N PRO A 74 -15.79 2.14 8.76
CA PRO A 74 -16.88 1.17 8.79
C PRO A 74 -16.65 0.00 7.82
N PHE A 75 -17.18 -1.17 8.17
CA PHE A 75 -17.35 -2.27 7.22
C PHE A 75 -18.51 -1.96 6.27
N GLU A 76 -18.23 -1.80 4.98
CA GLU A 76 -19.22 -1.38 3.98
C GLU A 76 -19.98 -2.58 3.41
N GLY A 77 -19.36 -3.76 3.40
CA GLY A 77 -19.99 -4.99 2.92
C GLY A 77 -20.02 -5.13 1.41
N THR A 78 -19.17 -4.40 0.68
CA THR A 78 -18.98 -4.57 -0.76
C THR A 78 -18.02 -5.72 -1.01
N LEU A 79 -18.54 -6.93 -0.86
CA LEU A 79 -17.80 -8.19 -0.91
C LEU A 79 -17.57 -8.68 -2.35
N ASN A 80 -16.92 -7.86 -3.17
CA ASN A 80 -16.52 -8.20 -4.52
C ASN A 80 -15.19 -7.52 -4.87
N TYR A 81 -14.17 -8.30 -5.27
CA TYR A 81 -12.85 -7.78 -5.58
C TYR A 81 -12.80 -6.73 -6.71
N ALA A 82 -13.81 -6.65 -7.58
CA ALA A 82 -13.87 -5.63 -8.62
C ALA A 82 -14.45 -4.29 -8.13
N PHE A 83 -15.18 -4.27 -7.01
CA PHE A 83 -15.96 -3.12 -6.55
C PHE A 83 -15.65 -2.65 -5.13
N TYR A 84 -14.97 -3.45 -4.32
CA TYR A 84 -14.59 -3.07 -2.95
C TYR A 84 -13.74 -1.79 -2.94
N GLN A 85 -13.85 -1.02 -1.84
CA GLN A 85 -13.13 0.24 -1.69
C GLN A 85 -12.38 0.34 -0.35
N GLY A 86 -12.82 -0.41 0.67
CA GLY A 86 -12.23 -0.40 2.00
C GLY A 86 -11.41 -1.65 2.32
N GLU A 87 -10.39 -1.48 3.16
CA GLU A 87 -9.61 -2.60 3.73
C GLU A 87 -10.47 -3.59 4.54
N PRO A 88 -11.47 -3.15 5.35
CA PRO A 88 -12.30 -4.10 6.08
C PRO A 88 -13.01 -5.12 5.18
N ASP A 89 -13.46 -4.70 4.00
CA ASP A 89 -14.10 -5.59 3.04
C ASP A 89 -13.10 -6.59 2.47
N ALA A 90 -11.88 -6.15 2.15
CA ALA A 90 -10.82 -7.01 1.63
C ALA A 90 -10.39 -8.09 2.63
N GLU A 91 -10.23 -7.72 3.91
CA GLU A 91 -9.88 -8.64 5.00
C GLU A 91 -10.98 -9.68 5.25
N VAL A 92 -12.25 -9.34 5.01
CA VAL A 92 -13.35 -10.31 5.10
C VAL A 92 -13.42 -11.22 3.88
N MET A 93 -13.18 -10.67 2.67
CA MET A 93 -13.19 -11.46 1.42
C MET A 93 -12.16 -12.59 1.43
N GLN A 94 -11.02 -12.42 2.11
CA GLN A 94 -9.96 -13.44 2.19
C GLN A 94 -10.44 -14.80 2.75
N PHE A 95 -11.56 -14.83 3.48
CA PHE A 95 -12.08 -16.07 4.08
C PHE A 95 -12.90 -16.93 3.12
N PHE A 96 -13.35 -16.39 1.97
CA PHE A 96 -14.27 -17.12 1.09
C PHE A 96 -14.06 -16.87 -0.41
N ASP A 97 -13.30 -15.85 -0.80
CA ASP A 97 -12.99 -15.55 -2.20
C ASP A 97 -11.48 -15.71 -2.42
N GLU A 98 -11.07 -16.94 -2.76
CA GLU A 98 -9.66 -17.31 -2.93
C GLU A 98 -9.18 -17.08 -4.37
N PRO A 99 -7.91 -16.67 -4.58
CA PRO A 99 -7.36 -16.48 -5.92
C PRO A 99 -7.23 -17.81 -6.68
N LEU A 100 -7.31 -17.74 -8.02
CA LEU A 100 -7.13 -18.92 -8.88
C LEU A 100 -5.70 -19.48 -8.84
N PHE A 101 -4.70 -18.62 -8.74
CA PHE A 101 -3.29 -19.00 -8.73
C PHE A 101 -2.69 -18.75 -7.35
N ALA A 102 -1.86 -19.67 -6.89
CA ALA A 102 -1.08 -19.50 -5.67
C ALA A 102 0.18 -18.67 -5.96
N THR A 103 0.79 -18.12 -4.90
CA THR A 103 2.08 -17.42 -4.98
C THR A 103 3.08 -18.00 -3.99
N ASN A 104 4.36 -18.02 -4.36
CA ASN A 104 5.45 -18.35 -3.42
C ASN A 104 5.82 -17.15 -2.51
N GLY A 105 6.81 -17.33 -1.64
CA GLY A 105 7.29 -16.28 -0.74
C GLY A 105 7.90 -15.05 -1.43
N ASP A 106 8.20 -15.16 -2.72
CA ASP A 106 8.71 -14.09 -3.58
C ASP A 106 7.60 -13.45 -4.43
N TYR A 107 6.33 -13.78 -4.17
CA TYR A 107 5.14 -13.31 -4.88
C TYR A 107 5.06 -13.74 -6.35
N GLU A 108 5.76 -14.80 -6.73
CA GLU A 108 5.66 -15.38 -8.07
C GLU A 108 4.50 -16.36 -8.14
N PHE A 109 3.73 -16.33 -9.24
CA PHE A 109 2.66 -17.32 -9.44
C PHE A 109 3.23 -18.73 -9.53
N THR A 110 2.54 -19.67 -8.89
CA THR A 110 2.84 -21.10 -8.95
C THR A 110 1.62 -21.88 -9.44
N ASN A 111 1.86 -23.14 -9.84
CA ASN A 111 0.81 -24.06 -10.28
C ASN A 111 0.20 -24.87 -9.11
N ASP A 112 0.35 -24.40 -7.87
CA ASP A 112 -0.20 -25.06 -6.67
C ASP A 112 -1.60 -24.55 -6.31
N GLY A 113 -2.13 -23.57 -7.07
CA GLY A 113 -3.46 -23.00 -6.88
C GLY A 113 -4.59 -23.85 -7.47
N ALA A 114 -5.79 -23.27 -7.51
CA ALA A 114 -6.96 -23.89 -8.13
C ALA A 114 -6.85 -24.00 -9.67
N ALA A 115 -6.00 -23.18 -10.29
CA ALA A 115 -5.69 -23.19 -11.71
C ALA A 115 -4.18 -23.27 -11.96
N SER A 116 -3.81 -23.73 -13.15
CA SER A 116 -2.43 -23.81 -13.65
C SER A 116 -2.28 -23.11 -15.00
N TYR A 117 -1.04 -22.75 -15.36
CA TYR A 117 -0.68 -22.18 -16.65
C TYR A 117 0.49 -22.95 -17.31
N GLU A 118 0.57 -22.87 -18.64
CA GLU A 118 1.53 -23.56 -19.53
C GLU A 118 2.55 -22.59 -20.15
#